data_AF-A0A6S6U1Y1-F1
#
_entry.id   AF-A0A6S6U1Y1-F1
#
_cell.length_a   1.000
_cell.length_b   1.000
_cell.length_c   1.000
_cell.angle_alpha   90.00
_cell.angle_beta   90.00
_cell.angle_gamma   90.00
#
_symmetry.space_group_name_H-M   'P 1'
#
loop_
_entity.id
_entity.type
_entity.pdbx_description
1 polymer ?
#
loop_
_entity_poly.entity_id
_entity_poly.type
_entity_poly.pdbx_seq_one_letter_code
_entity_poly.pdbx_strand_id
1 'polypeptide(L)'
;MMIGSNKYYGIFFSILIMTIGMQVQAQKLRFDGHYPLATPRMGSETQMKAEYEKTVTAMLGGVRLMALKTTLTKNEDPEAFTKDDYKVVVAEMSVYAAELCAALKTDYANDLKKIEKSIKSNKFSSALTTLKNVGAQPSEDAEKIFFIWKEYLRDKKNKAPWTDPENIQTTRMYRAMLTYVGKNYERPFGTQAEQGAIIADAAQALSNCMDNPTQLDWKGDSEMNMAKGDELRRLASNVSYYNWRMHSPTSGQRSARINQDLVNHLQQALYDVVRTTMKEKERWHNDPVHGANLLRLFEDTKHSGWTVNGDKANKNK
;
A
#
# COMPACT_ATOMS: atom_id res chain seq x y z
N MET A 1 51.03 -26.81 -27.11
CA MET A 1 49.59 -26.65 -27.43
C MET A 1 48.80 -26.97 -26.15
N MET A 2 48.40 -25.97 -25.38
CA MET A 2 47.44 -26.14 -24.28
C MET A 2 46.34 -25.10 -24.47
N ILE A 3 45.32 -25.47 -25.25
CA ILE A 3 44.06 -24.73 -25.35
C ILE A 3 43.06 -25.59 -24.61
N GLY A 4 42.64 -25.17 -23.41
CA GLY A 4 41.73 -25.98 -22.61
C GLY A 4 41.32 -25.36 -21.29
N SER A 5 40.94 -24.07 -21.24
CA SER A 5 40.35 -23.50 -20.01
C SER A 5 39.39 -22.33 -20.22
N ASN A 6 38.76 -22.18 -21.41
CA ASN A 6 37.89 -21.03 -21.70
C ASN A 6 36.39 -21.35 -21.88
N LYS A 7 35.98 -22.62 -21.93
CA LYS A 7 34.57 -22.97 -22.20
C LYS A 7 33.65 -22.97 -20.97
N TYR A 8 34.18 -23.18 -19.77
CA TYR A 8 33.37 -23.24 -18.55
C TYR A 8 33.13 -21.85 -17.93
N TYR A 9 34.10 -20.94 -18.00
CA TYR A 9 33.94 -19.57 -17.47
C TYR A 9 32.81 -18.79 -18.16
N GLY A 10 32.62 -18.96 -19.47
CA GLY A 10 31.54 -18.31 -20.22
C GLY A 10 30.14 -18.77 -19.78
N ILE A 11 29.96 -20.06 -19.50
CA ILE A 11 28.67 -20.65 -19.08
C ILE A 11 28.34 -20.20 -17.65
N PHE A 12 29.30 -20.25 -16.72
CA PHE A 12 29.10 -19.78 -15.35
C PHE A 12 28.81 -18.26 -15.30
N PHE A 13 29.48 -17.46 -16.12
CA PHE A 13 29.24 -16.01 -16.19
C PHE A 13 27.87 -15.67 -16.80
N SER A 14 27.41 -16.44 -17.80
CA SER A 14 26.09 -16.28 -18.42
C SER A 14 24.95 -16.66 -17.46
N ILE A 15 25.10 -17.76 -16.72
CA ILE A 15 24.13 -18.19 -15.70
C ILE A 15 24.08 -17.16 -14.56
N LEU A 16 25.23 -16.65 -14.12
CA LEU A 16 25.31 -15.60 -13.11
C LEU A 16 24.58 -14.32 -13.55
N ILE A 17 24.81 -13.84 -14.79
CA ILE A 17 24.13 -12.66 -15.34
C ILE A 17 22.62 -12.90 -15.48
N MET A 18 22.18 -14.08 -15.93
CA MET A 18 20.75 -14.41 -15.99
C MET A 18 20.12 -14.44 -14.60
N THR A 19 20.80 -15.01 -13.59
CA THR A 19 20.29 -15.02 -12.22
C THR A 19 20.19 -13.62 -11.62
N ILE A 20 21.19 -12.74 -11.86
CA ILE A 20 21.14 -11.35 -11.41
C ILE A 20 20.04 -10.57 -12.15
N GLY A 21 19.90 -10.76 -13.47
CA GLY A 21 18.85 -10.13 -14.28
C GLY A 21 17.44 -10.55 -13.85
N MET A 22 17.23 -11.84 -13.58
CA MET A 22 15.96 -12.36 -13.06
C MET A 22 15.66 -11.86 -11.64
N GLN A 23 16.68 -11.73 -10.78
CA GLN A 23 16.53 -11.16 -9.43
C GLN A 23 16.13 -9.68 -9.45
N VAL A 24 16.79 -8.86 -10.29
CA VAL A 24 16.47 -7.43 -10.45
C VAL A 24 15.07 -7.25 -11.04
N GLN A 25 14.67 -8.09 -12.00
CA GLN A 25 13.34 -8.03 -12.60
C GLN A 25 12.25 -8.51 -11.61
N ALA A 26 12.50 -9.55 -10.82
CA ALA A 26 11.58 -10.00 -9.77
C ALA A 26 11.37 -8.93 -8.67
N GLN A 27 12.41 -8.16 -8.33
CA GLN A 27 12.28 -7.01 -7.44
C GLN A 27 11.48 -5.86 -8.08
N LYS A 28 11.77 -5.50 -9.33
CA LYS A 28 10.99 -4.48 -10.07
C LYS A 28 9.51 -4.87 -10.24
N LEU A 29 9.21 -6.16 -10.30
CA LEU A 29 7.85 -6.69 -10.46
C LEU A 29 7.05 -6.81 -9.15
N ARG A 30 7.70 -6.64 -7.98
CA ARG A 30 7.08 -6.76 -6.66
C ARG A 30 6.66 -5.42 -6.06
N PHE A 31 7.14 -4.29 -6.57
CA PHE A 31 6.75 -2.97 -6.07
C PHE A 31 6.09 -2.15 -7.18
N ASP A 32 5.03 -1.40 -6.85
CA ASP A 32 4.53 -0.30 -7.66
C ASP A 32 4.89 1.02 -6.97
N GLY A 33 5.87 1.72 -7.54
CA GLY A 33 6.56 2.82 -6.87
C GLY A 33 7.20 2.34 -5.56
N HIS A 34 6.65 2.81 -4.43
CA HIS A 34 7.08 2.37 -3.10
C HIS A 34 6.14 1.34 -2.46
N TYR A 35 4.97 1.06 -3.04
CA TYR A 35 4.02 0.12 -2.42
C TYR A 35 4.38 -1.34 -2.77
N PRO A 36 4.43 -2.28 -1.81
CA PRO A 36 4.62 -3.71 -2.10
C PRO A 36 3.37 -4.34 -2.72
N LEU A 37 3.48 -4.95 -3.90
CA LEU A 37 2.40 -5.65 -4.60
C LEU A 37 2.06 -7.03 -3.97
N ALA A 38 2.90 -7.53 -3.09
CA ALA A 38 2.66 -8.71 -2.25
C ALA A 38 3.72 -8.79 -1.13
N THR A 39 3.46 -9.59 -0.09
CA THR A 39 4.46 -10.02 0.89
C THR A 39 5.61 -10.80 0.21
N PRO A 40 6.81 -10.85 0.79
CA PRO A 40 7.89 -11.66 0.21
C PRO A 40 7.48 -13.13 0.18
N ARG A 41 7.82 -13.84 -0.90
CA ARG A 41 7.66 -15.29 -0.96
C ARG A 41 8.58 -15.96 0.05
N MET A 42 8.06 -16.93 0.79
CA MET A 42 8.87 -17.74 1.70
C MET A 42 10.04 -18.39 0.96
N GLY A 43 11.22 -18.39 1.57
CA GLY A 43 12.46 -18.89 0.97
C GLY A 43 13.12 -17.97 -0.06
N SER A 44 12.50 -16.85 -0.47
CA SER A 44 13.14 -15.90 -1.39
C SER A 44 13.97 -14.86 -0.63
N GLU A 45 15.26 -15.15 -0.44
CA GLU A 45 16.22 -14.25 0.23
C GLU A 45 16.24 -12.86 -0.41
N THR A 46 16.27 -12.78 -1.75
CA THR A 46 16.27 -11.53 -2.50
C THR A 46 15.04 -10.66 -2.22
N GLN A 47 13.86 -11.27 -2.10
CA GLN A 47 12.62 -10.53 -1.80
C GLN A 47 12.57 -10.11 -0.32
N MET A 48 13.02 -10.98 0.59
CA MET A 48 13.12 -10.65 2.01
C MET A 48 14.12 -9.53 2.29
N LYS A 49 15.26 -9.52 1.59
CA LYS A 49 16.26 -8.45 1.69
C LYS A 49 15.70 -7.10 1.22
N ALA A 50 15.02 -7.07 0.08
CA ALA A 50 14.37 -5.86 -0.41
C ALA A 50 13.25 -5.37 0.54
N GLU A 51 12.47 -6.31 1.10
CA GLU A 51 11.47 -6.01 2.14
C GLU A 51 12.10 -5.36 3.37
N TYR A 52 13.22 -5.93 3.84
CA TYR A 52 13.95 -5.44 5.00
C TYR A 52 14.50 -4.04 4.75
N GLU A 53 15.22 -3.84 3.65
CA GLU A 53 15.80 -2.54 3.27
C GLU A 53 14.73 -1.44 3.20
N LYS A 54 13.57 -1.73 2.60
CA LYS A 54 12.46 -0.78 2.57
C LYS A 54 11.84 -0.55 3.94
N THR A 55 11.71 -1.59 4.77
CA THR A 55 11.20 -1.47 6.15
C THR A 55 12.11 -0.57 7.00
N VAL A 56 13.43 -0.77 6.98
CA VAL A 56 14.36 0.11 7.73
C VAL A 56 14.45 1.53 7.11
N THR A 57 14.22 1.66 5.79
CA THR A 57 14.08 2.98 5.14
C THR A 57 12.79 3.70 5.58
N ALA A 58 11.68 2.97 5.75
CA ALA A 58 10.45 3.50 6.31
C ALA A 58 10.65 3.98 7.76
N MET A 59 11.34 3.18 8.58
CA MET A 59 11.72 3.58 9.94
C MET A 59 12.55 4.88 9.93
N LEU A 60 13.50 5.01 9.00
CA LEU A 60 14.29 6.24 8.83
C LEU A 60 13.40 7.45 8.51
N GLY A 61 12.37 7.29 7.65
CA GLY A 61 11.36 8.31 7.41
C GLY A 61 10.59 8.71 8.67
N GLY A 62 10.11 7.73 9.45
CA GLY A 62 9.43 7.98 10.71
C GLY A 62 10.30 8.73 11.73
N VAL A 63 11.58 8.38 11.83
CA VAL A 63 12.53 9.08 12.71
C VAL A 63 12.83 10.50 12.22
N ARG A 64 12.91 10.75 10.91
CA ARG A 64 13.02 12.11 10.36
C ARG A 64 11.82 12.96 10.74
N LEU A 65 10.61 12.44 10.57
CA LEU A 65 9.37 13.12 10.99
C LEU A 65 9.37 13.42 12.48
N MET A 66 9.79 12.48 13.34
CA MET A 66 9.91 12.72 14.79
C MET A 66 10.93 13.79 15.17
N ALA A 67 12.00 13.91 14.38
CA ALA A 67 13.08 14.88 14.62
C ALA A 67 12.70 16.31 14.22
N LEU A 68 11.65 16.51 13.42
CA LEU A 68 11.18 17.85 13.06
C LEU A 68 10.72 18.60 14.32
N LYS A 69 11.06 19.90 14.38
CA LYS A 69 10.62 20.79 15.46
C LYS A 69 9.10 21.02 15.44
N THR A 70 8.49 20.91 14.26
CA THR A 70 7.05 21.11 14.02
C THR A 70 6.21 19.90 14.42
N THR A 71 6.81 18.74 14.69
CA THR A 71 6.06 17.54 15.06
C THR A 71 5.55 17.65 16.49
N LEU A 72 4.24 17.51 16.64
CA LEU A 72 3.53 17.67 17.90
C LEU A 72 4.01 16.68 18.95
N THR A 73 4.18 17.15 20.19
CA THR A 73 4.55 16.29 21.33
C THR A 73 3.34 15.84 22.14
N LYS A 74 2.21 16.54 21.98
CA LYS A 74 0.93 16.27 22.62
C LYS A 74 -0.17 16.33 21.55
N ASN A 75 -1.31 15.72 21.87
CA ASN A 75 -2.47 15.69 20.98
C ASN A 75 -3.19 17.05 20.96
N GLU A 76 -2.59 18.04 20.29
CA GLU A 76 -3.11 19.40 20.16
C GLU A 76 -3.97 19.59 18.89
N ASP A 77 -3.61 18.91 17.79
CA ASP A 77 -4.44 18.76 16.60
C ASP A 77 -4.92 17.30 16.56
N PRO A 78 -6.24 17.04 16.68
CA PRO A 78 -6.78 15.69 16.75
C PRO A 78 -6.50 14.88 15.48
N GLU A 79 -6.24 15.49 14.33
CA GLU A 79 -5.91 14.77 13.10
C GLU A 79 -4.42 14.48 12.94
N ALA A 80 -3.57 15.21 13.66
CA ALA A 80 -2.13 15.18 13.49
C ALA A 80 -1.47 14.04 14.26
N PHE A 81 -0.44 13.47 13.64
CA PHE A 81 0.47 12.55 14.31
C PHE A 81 1.30 13.31 15.36
N THR A 82 1.33 12.75 16.56
CA THR A 82 2.29 13.13 17.59
C THR A 82 3.58 12.33 17.46
N LYS A 83 4.64 12.76 18.14
CA LYS A 83 5.89 11.97 18.26
C LYS A 83 5.62 10.58 18.79
N ASP A 84 4.68 10.42 19.72
CA ASP A 84 4.38 9.11 20.30
C ASP A 84 3.64 8.22 19.31
N ASP A 85 2.76 8.76 18.47
CA ASP A 85 2.14 8.00 17.37
C ASP A 85 3.21 7.47 16.39
N TYR A 86 4.19 8.30 16.02
CA TYR A 86 5.32 7.85 15.20
C TYR A 86 6.16 6.78 15.89
N LYS A 87 6.41 6.88 17.20
CA LYS A 87 7.15 5.86 17.96
C LYS A 87 6.44 4.51 17.92
N VAL A 88 5.12 4.50 18.08
CA VAL A 88 4.31 3.27 18.01
C VAL A 88 4.49 2.59 16.65
N VAL A 89 4.30 3.34 15.56
CA VAL A 89 4.43 2.80 14.20
C VAL A 89 5.86 2.34 13.92
N VAL A 90 6.89 3.11 14.30
CA VAL A 90 8.29 2.70 14.08
C VAL A 90 8.66 1.48 14.93
N ALA A 91 8.07 1.30 16.11
CA ALA A 91 8.25 0.08 16.91
C ALA A 91 7.63 -1.14 16.21
N GLU A 92 6.44 -1.02 15.62
CA GLU A 92 5.83 -2.09 14.80
C GLU A 92 6.71 -2.45 13.59
N MET A 93 7.24 -1.44 12.89
CA MET A 93 8.20 -1.66 11.80
C MET A 93 9.49 -2.33 12.30
N SER A 94 9.95 -2.00 13.51
CA SER A 94 11.13 -2.63 14.12
C SER A 94 10.91 -4.11 14.45
N VAL A 95 9.72 -4.46 14.94
CA VAL A 95 9.33 -5.87 15.16
C VAL A 95 9.36 -6.60 13.83
N TYR A 96 8.76 -6.02 12.79
CA TYR A 96 8.76 -6.63 11.47
C TYR A 96 10.16 -6.77 10.86
N ALA A 97 11.01 -5.75 11.01
CA ALA A 97 12.40 -5.81 10.59
C ALA A 97 13.17 -6.93 11.29
N ALA A 98 12.90 -7.18 12.59
CA ALA A 98 13.51 -8.27 13.33
C ALA A 98 13.07 -9.66 12.82
N GLU A 99 11.80 -9.83 12.46
CA GLU A 99 11.30 -11.05 11.81
C GLU A 99 12.04 -11.32 10.48
N LEU A 100 12.24 -10.28 9.68
CA LEU A 100 12.99 -10.36 8.42
C LEU A 100 14.47 -10.66 8.66
N CYS A 101 15.09 -10.08 9.68
CA CYS A 101 16.46 -10.40 10.08
C CYS A 101 16.62 -11.87 10.44
N ALA A 102 15.68 -12.42 11.22
CA ALA A 102 15.69 -13.83 11.60
C ALA A 102 15.57 -14.75 10.37
N ALA A 103 14.68 -14.42 9.44
CA ALA A 103 14.51 -15.16 8.19
C ALA A 103 15.75 -15.08 7.28
N LEU A 104 16.41 -13.92 7.23
CA LEU A 104 17.65 -13.68 6.48
C LEU A 104 18.91 -14.16 7.19
N LYS A 105 18.81 -14.60 8.45
CA LYS A 105 19.96 -14.97 9.31
C LYS A 105 21.00 -13.84 9.44
N THR A 106 20.54 -12.61 9.58
CA THR A 106 21.40 -11.42 9.79
C THR A 106 21.46 -11.02 11.26
N ASP A 107 22.62 -10.50 11.72
CA ASP A 107 22.86 -10.16 13.14
C ASP A 107 22.48 -8.69 13.50
N TYR A 108 21.57 -8.08 12.75
CA TYR A 108 21.15 -6.70 13.03
C TYR A 108 20.18 -6.57 14.22
N ALA A 109 19.83 -7.67 14.89
CA ALA A 109 18.90 -7.67 16.02
C ALA A 109 19.35 -6.74 17.16
N ASN A 110 20.66 -6.70 17.44
CA ASN A 110 21.20 -5.79 18.46
C ASN A 110 21.12 -4.33 18.05
N ASP A 111 21.31 -4.02 16.77
CA ASP A 111 21.21 -2.65 16.26
C ASP A 111 19.77 -2.16 16.19
N LEU A 112 18.80 -3.01 15.85
CA LEU A 112 17.37 -2.71 15.94
C LEU A 112 16.97 -2.35 17.38
N LYS A 113 17.45 -3.10 18.40
CA LYS A 113 17.24 -2.75 19.81
C LYS A 113 17.87 -1.40 20.19
N LYS A 114 19.06 -1.09 19.68
CA LYS A 114 19.71 0.23 19.90
C LYS A 114 18.87 1.35 19.28
N ILE A 115 18.36 1.16 18.07
CA ILE A 115 17.47 2.12 17.39
C ILE A 115 16.24 2.40 18.26
N GLU A 116 15.55 1.35 18.71
CA GLU A 116 14.35 1.48 19.56
C GLU A 116 14.65 2.25 20.86
N LYS A 117 15.77 1.92 21.54
CA LYS A 117 16.20 2.61 22.77
C LYS A 117 16.50 4.09 22.52
N SER A 118 17.17 4.40 21.41
CA SER A 118 17.46 5.79 21.01
C SER A 118 16.18 6.57 20.72
N ILE A 119 15.21 5.96 20.03
CA ILE A 119 13.90 6.57 19.74
C ILE A 119 13.12 6.84 21.04
N LYS A 120 13.05 5.84 21.95
CA LYS A 120 12.40 6.00 23.27
C LYS A 120 13.02 7.12 24.10
N SER A 121 14.34 7.31 23.97
CA SER A 121 15.09 8.37 24.66
C SER A 121 15.13 9.70 23.90
N ASN A 122 14.34 9.87 22.82
CA ASN A 122 14.34 11.04 21.94
C ASN A 122 15.71 11.40 21.32
N LYS A 123 16.64 10.45 21.25
CA LYS A 123 17.98 10.60 20.64
C LYS A 123 17.92 10.32 19.14
N PHE A 124 17.12 11.10 18.41
CA PHE A 124 16.80 10.83 17.00
C PHE A 124 18.03 10.85 16.08
N SER A 125 18.99 11.74 16.28
CA SER A 125 20.24 11.75 15.49
C SER A 125 21.02 10.45 15.60
N SER A 126 21.06 9.83 16.79
CA SER A 126 21.70 8.53 16.99
C SER A 126 20.92 7.43 16.26
N ALA A 127 19.59 7.42 16.36
CA ALA A 127 18.74 6.46 15.67
C ALA A 127 18.89 6.55 14.14
N LEU A 128 18.96 7.76 13.57
CA LEU A 128 19.17 7.99 12.14
C LEU A 128 20.52 7.44 11.67
N THR A 129 21.59 7.63 12.44
CA THR A 129 22.91 7.08 12.11
C THR A 129 22.90 5.56 12.15
N THR A 130 22.31 4.94 13.18
CA THR A 130 22.23 3.48 13.28
C THR A 130 21.37 2.88 12.17
N LEU A 131 20.25 3.52 11.79
CA LEU A 131 19.40 3.07 10.69
C LEU A 131 20.16 3.00 9.35
N LYS A 132 21.00 3.99 9.04
CA LYS A 132 21.85 3.96 7.85
C LYS A 132 22.85 2.79 7.88
N ASN A 133 23.43 2.51 9.05
CA ASN A 133 24.39 1.42 9.21
C ASN A 133 23.78 0.04 9.01
N VAL A 134 22.48 -0.12 9.30
CA VAL A 134 21.76 -1.39 9.11
C VAL A 134 21.05 -1.49 7.75
N GLY A 135 21.36 -0.60 6.81
CA GLY A 135 20.94 -0.70 5.40
C GLY A 135 19.81 0.24 4.95
N ALA A 136 19.35 1.16 5.81
CA ALA A 136 18.36 2.15 5.40
C ALA A 136 18.93 3.11 4.33
N GLN A 137 18.19 3.28 3.25
CA GLN A 137 18.63 4.11 2.12
C GLN A 137 18.38 5.59 2.41
N PRO A 138 19.36 6.48 2.17
CA PRO A 138 19.17 7.92 2.28
C PRO A 138 18.36 8.42 1.07
N SER A 139 17.04 8.23 1.10
CA SER A 139 16.11 8.67 0.07
C SER A 139 15.41 9.97 0.47
N GLU A 140 15.13 10.84 -0.49
CA GLU A 140 14.22 11.99 -0.32
C GLU A 140 12.79 11.52 -0.04
N ASP A 141 12.42 10.34 -0.53
CA ASP A 141 11.09 9.76 -0.35
C ASP A 141 10.92 9.03 1.01
N ALA A 142 11.92 9.02 1.90
CA ALA A 142 11.86 8.20 3.13
C ALA A 142 10.58 8.43 3.95
N GLU A 143 10.10 9.67 4.04
CA GLU A 143 8.90 10.06 4.76
C GLU A 143 7.61 9.58 4.07
N LYS A 144 7.58 9.60 2.74
CA LYS A 144 6.50 8.99 1.95
C LYS A 144 6.49 7.46 2.12
N ILE A 145 7.68 6.85 2.11
CA ILE A 145 7.85 5.41 2.33
C ILE A 145 7.35 5.04 3.73
N PHE A 146 7.60 5.84 4.76
CA PHE A 146 7.05 5.63 6.11
C PHE A 146 5.52 5.49 6.09
N PHE A 147 4.82 6.47 5.50
CA PHE A 147 3.36 6.43 5.47
C PHE A 147 2.80 5.26 4.66
N ILE A 148 3.46 4.91 3.54
CA ILE A 148 3.10 3.73 2.75
C ILE A 148 3.30 2.43 3.55
N TRP A 149 4.43 2.29 4.26
CA TRP A 149 4.73 1.09 5.04
C TRP A 149 3.80 0.92 6.23
N LYS A 150 3.41 2.02 6.89
CA LYS A 150 2.43 2.00 7.98
C LYS A 150 1.14 1.31 7.53
N GLU A 151 0.61 1.70 6.37
CA GLU A 151 -0.60 1.08 5.80
C GLU A 151 -0.35 -0.36 5.37
N TYR A 152 0.76 -0.63 4.66
CA TYR A 152 1.11 -1.98 4.22
C TYR A 152 1.24 -2.99 5.38
N LEU A 153 1.83 -2.62 6.53
CA LEU A 153 1.92 -3.51 7.69
C LEU A 153 0.55 -3.80 8.31
N ARG A 154 -0.34 -2.81 8.32
CA ARG A 154 -1.74 -3.01 8.73
C ARG A 154 -2.45 -3.97 7.79
N ASP A 155 -2.33 -3.76 6.48
CA ASP A 155 -2.93 -4.63 5.46
C ASP A 155 -2.44 -6.06 5.59
N LYS A 156 -1.14 -6.24 5.81
CA LYS A 156 -0.54 -7.55 6.06
C LYS A 156 -1.12 -8.19 7.32
N LYS A 157 -1.21 -7.45 8.43
CA LYS A 157 -1.79 -7.93 9.70
C LYS A 157 -3.25 -8.36 9.54
N ASN A 158 -4.01 -7.62 8.73
CA ASN A 158 -5.41 -7.89 8.42
C ASN A 158 -5.60 -8.94 7.31
N LYS A 159 -4.50 -9.50 6.77
CA LYS A 159 -4.52 -10.47 5.65
C LYS A 159 -5.28 -9.93 4.44
N ALA A 160 -5.11 -8.65 4.13
CA ALA A 160 -5.76 -8.05 2.98
C ALA A 160 -5.33 -8.78 1.69
N PRO A 161 -6.26 -9.09 0.77
CA PRO A 161 -5.99 -9.96 -0.37
C PRO A 161 -4.95 -9.37 -1.33
N TRP A 162 -4.78 -8.04 -1.36
CA TRP A 162 -3.74 -7.38 -2.14
C TRP A 162 -2.33 -7.49 -1.55
N THR A 163 -2.17 -8.10 -0.38
CA THR A 163 -0.84 -8.42 0.19
C THR A 163 -0.43 -9.86 -0.11
N ASP A 164 -1.34 -10.70 -0.60
CA ASP A 164 -1.08 -12.11 -0.88
C ASP A 164 -0.23 -12.31 -2.15
N PRO A 165 0.90 -13.06 -2.09
CA PRO A 165 1.70 -13.40 -3.27
C PRO A 165 0.94 -14.11 -4.39
N GLU A 166 -0.13 -14.85 -4.09
CA GLU A 166 -0.96 -15.53 -5.08
C GLU A 166 -1.76 -14.54 -5.94
N ASN A 167 -2.07 -13.36 -5.39
CA ASN A 167 -2.89 -12.36 -6.05
C ASN A 167 -2.08 -11.25 -6.76
N ILE A 168 -0.76 -11.41 -6.92
CA ILE A 168 0.13 -10.34 -7.40
C ILE A 168 -0.30 -9.72 -8.73
N GLN A 169 -0.91 -10.49 -9.64
CA GLN A 169 -1.39 -9.97 -10.93
C GLN A 169 -2.61 -9.05 -10.76
N THR A 170 -3.58 -9.48 -9.95
CA THR A 170 -4.73 -8.65 -9.58
C THR A 170 -4.28 -7.40 -8.83
N THR A 171 -3.34 -7.54 -7.88
CA THR A 171 -2.79 -6.38 -7.15
C THR A 171 -2.09 -5.41 -8.09
N ARG A 172 -1.36 -5.91 -9.10
CA ARG A 172 -0.70 -5.06 -10.09
C ARG A 172 -1.72 -4.23 -10.88
N MET A 173 -2.81 -4.84 -11.33
CA MET A 173 -3.87 -4.11 -12.05
C MET A 173 -4.60 -3.12 -11.16
N TYR A 174 -4.94 -3.54 -9.94
CA TYR A 174 -5.52 -2.68 -8.92
C TYR A 174 -4.65 -1.43 -8.67
N ARG A 175 -3.34 -1.60 -8.45
CA ARG A 175 -2.42 -0.48 -8.21
C ARG A 175 -2.17 0.36 -9.45
N ALA A 176 -2.08 -0.25 -10.64
CA ALA A 176 -1.99 0.48 -11.90
C ALA A 176 -3.21 1.41 -12.10
N MET A 177 -4.41 0.95 -11.74
CA MET A 177 -5.64 1.75 -11.79
C MET A 177 -5.56 2.97 -10.88
N LEU A 178 -5.11 2.78 -9.63
CA LEU A 178 -4.92 3.89 -8.69
C LEU A 178 -3.88 4.89 -9.19
N THR A 179 -2.76 4.39 -9.73
CA THR A 179 -1.69 5.22 -10.31
C THR A 179 -2.19 5.99 -11.52
N TYR A 180 -2.98 5.37 -12.40
CA TYR A 180 -3.56 6.01 -13.57
C TYR A 180 -4.52 7.14 -13.17
N VAL A 181 -5.49 6.86 -12.29
CA VAL A 181 -6.47 7.89 -11.92
C VAL A 181 -5.83 9.02 -11.12
N GLY A 182 -4.84 8.72 -10.26
CA GLY A 182 -4.11 9.72 -9.49
C GLY A 182 -3.22 10.63 -10.32
N LYS A 183 -2.82 10.21 -11.54
CA LYS A 183 -2.06 11.03 -12.49
C LYS A 183 -2.95 11.85 -13.43
N ASN A 184 -4.04 11.27 -13.92
CA ASN A 184 -4.78 11.79 -15.05
C ASN A 184 -6.04 12.59 -14.68
N TYR A 185 -6.53 12.50 -13.44
CA TYR A 185 -7.71 13.23 -13.02
C TYR A 185 -7.44 14.07 -11.79
N GLU A 186 -8.00 15.28 -11.81
CA GLU A 186 -8.14 16.06 -10.58
C GLU A 186 -8.93 15.22 -9.58
N ARG A 187 -8.47 15.22 -8.33
CA ARG A 187 -9.20 14.56 -7.25
C ARG A 187 -10.60 15.19 -7.24
N PRO A 188 -11.70 14.41 -7.33
CA PRO A 188 -13.05 14.98 -7.44
C PRO A 188 -13.50 15.83 -6.24
N PHE A 189 -12.64 16.06 -5.25
CA PHE A 189 -13.01 16.47 -3.91
C PHE A 189 -12.23 17.73 -3.50
N GLY A 190 -12.48 18.83 -4.21
CA GLY A 190 -12.27 20.16 -3.65
C GLY A 190 -13.23 20.40 -2.48
N THR A 191 -12.79 21.16 -1.48
CA THR A 191 -13.53 21.81 -0.36
C THR A 191 -14.61 21.03 0.45
N GLN A 192 -14.99 19.81 0.10
CA GLN A 192 -15.90 18.92 0.82
C GLN A 192 -15.25 17.54 1.03
N ALA A 193 -14.12 17.49 1.72
CA ALA A 193 -13.47 16.22 2.04
C ALA A 193 -13.81 15.80 3.47
N GLU A 194 -15.09 15.56 3.74
CA GLU A 194 -15.54 14.77 4.88
C GLU A 194 -15.54 13.29 4.46
N GLN A 195 -14.99 12.42 5.30
CA GLN A 195 -14.87 10.98 5.00
C GLN A 195 -16.20 10.37 4.53
N GLY A 196 -17.33 10.85 5.05
CA GLY A 196 -18.66 10.38 4.68
C GLY A 196 -19.07 10.62 3.23
N ALA A 197 -18.69 11.75 2.63
CA ALA A 197 -19.01 12.03 1.23
C ALA A 197 -18.26 11.06 0.27
N ILE A 198 -17.01 10.71 0.60
CA ILE A 198 -16.22 9.77 -0.21
C ILE A 198 -16.77 8.36 -0.12
N ILE A 199 -17.24 7.93 1.06
CA ILE A 199 -17.84 6.61 1.26
C ILE A 199 -19.18 6.55 0.53
N ALA A 200 -20.00 7.59 0.63
CA ALA A 200 -21.25 7.73 -0.10
C ALA A 200 -21.03 7.57 -1.62
N ASP A 201 -20.08 8.32 -2.16
CA ASP A 201 -19.73 8.26 -3.57
C ASP A 201 -19.22 6.88 -3.99
N ALA A 202 -18.51 6.18 -3.11
CA ALA A 202 -18.02 4.85 -3.40
C ALA A 202 -19.11 3.79 -3.36
N ALA A 203 -20.06 3.90 -2.43
CA ALA A 203 -21.24 3.06 -2.40
C ALA A 203 -22.05 3.24 -3.69
N GLN A 204 -22.27 4.49 -4.10
CA GLN A 204 -22.96 4.80 -5.35
C GLN A 204 -22.21 4.25 -6.57
N ALA A 205 -20.89 4.47 -6.64
CA ALA A 205 -20.07 3.98 -7.74
C ALA A 205 -20.08 2.45 -7.83
N LEU A 206 -19.94 1.74 -6.70
CA LEU A 206 -20.02 0.29 -6.65
C LEU A 206 -21.40 -0.21 -7.10
N SER A 207 -22.48 0.43 -6.63
CA SER A 207 -23.84 0.12 -7.08
C SER A 207 -23.99 0.28 -8.59
N ASN A 208 -23.44 1.37 -9.16
CA ASN A 208 -23.55 1.62 -10.59
C ASN A 208 -22.70 0.66 -11.42
N CYS A 209 -21.54 0.25 -10.91
CA CYS A 209 -20.73 -0.82 -11.48
C CYS A 209 -21.51 -2.15 -11.60
N MET A 210 -22.31 -2.50 -10.58
CA MET A 210 -23.14 -3.70 -10.62
C MET A 210 -24.38 -3.56 -11.52
N ASP A 211 -25.03 -2.38 -11.51
CA ASP A 211 -26.23 -2.12 -12.30
C ASP A 211 -25.94 -2.07 -13.81
N ASN A 212 -24.78 -1.53 -14.24
CA ASN A 212 -24.45 -1.30 -15.65
C ASN A 212 -23.02 -1.76 -16.02
N PRO A 213 -22.68 -3.05 -15.85
CA PRO A 213 -21.31 -3.56 -15.99
C PRO A 213 -20.74 -3.42 -17.41
N THR A 214 -21.58 -3.39 -18.44
CA THR A 214 -21.15 -3.23 -19.84
C THR A 214 -20.72 -1.80 -20.19
N GLN A 215 -20.98 -0.83 -19.31
CA GLN A 215 -20.64 0.59 -19.51
C GLN A 215 -19.33 0.99 -18.82
N LEU A 216 -18.62 0.05 -18.19
CA LEU A 216 -17.31 0.32 -17.61
C LEU A 216 -16.26 0.44 -18.71
N ASP A 217 -15.48 1.52 -18.69
CA ASP A 217 -14.52 1.82 -19.76
C ASP A 217 -13.20 1.03 -19.63
N TRP A 218 -13.03 0.27 -18.55
CA TRP A 218 -11.88 -0.61 -18.38
C TRP A 218 -12.11 -1.98 -19.04
N LYS A 219 -11.26 -2.31 -20.02
CA LYS A 219 -11.31 -3.57 -20.79
C LYS A 219 -10.15 -4.54 -20.51
N GLY A 220 -9.44 -4.35 -19.39
CA GLY A 220 -8.31 -5.20 -18.99
C GLY A 220 -6.93 -4.63 -19.33
N ASP A 221 -5.95 -5.52 -19.48
CA ASP A 221 -4.51 -5.20 -19.38
C ASP A 221 -3.91 -4.45 -20.57
N SER A 222 -4.60 -4.37 -21.72
CA SER A 222 -3.99 -3.89 -22.96
C SER A 222 -3.74 -2.38 -22.99
N GLU A 223 -4.69 -1.55 -22.53
CA GLU A 223 -4.50 -0.11 -22.31
C GLU A 223 -5.52 0.39 -21.27
N MET A 224 -5.02 1.00 -20.18
CA MET A 224 -5.87 1.56 -19.14
C MET A 224 -6.38 2.93 -19.61
N ASN A 225 -7.56 2.95 -20.23
CA ASN A 225 -8.26 4.17 -20.62
C ASN A 225 -9.62 4.19 -19.92
N MET A 226 -9.85 5.15 -19.04
CA MET A 226 -11.12 5.27 -18.31
C MET A 226 -11.78 6.60 -18.68
N ALA A 227 -13.05 6.64 -19.10
CA ALA A 227 -13.65 7.93 -19.41
C ALA A 227 -13.97 8.74 -18.16
N LYS A 228 -14.09 10.06 -18.32
CA LYS A 228 -14.40 10.99 -17.23
C LYS A 228 -15.81 10.81 -16.61
N GLY A 229 -16.60 9.84 -17.07
CA GLY A 229 -17.90 9.46 -16.52
C GLY A 229 -17.95 8.07 -15.89
N ASP A 230 -16.89 7.27 -16.04
CA ASP A 230 -16.87 5.87 -15.62
C ASP A 230 -16.97 5.73 -14.08
N GLU A 231 -17.85 4.84 -13.65
CA GLU A 231 -18.11 4.54 -12.24
C GLU A 231 -16.98 3.74 -11.60
N LEU A 232 -16.32 2.87 -12.38
CA LEU A 232 -15.11 2.20 -11.92
C LEU A 232 -14.00 3.21 -11.65
N ARG A 233 -13.89 4.25 -12.49
CA ARG A 233 -12.94 5.36 -12.28
C ARG A 233 -13.32 6.17 -11.05
N ARG A 234 -14.61 6.40 -10.79
CA ARG A 234 -15.07 7.09 -9.57
C ARG A 234 -14.68 6.31 -8.32
N LEU A 235 -14.94 4.99 -8.30
CA LEU A 235 -14.53 4.10 -7.22
C LEU A 235 -13.00 4.10 -7.03
N ALA A 236 -12.23 4.02 -8.11
CA ALA A 236 -10.77 4.12 -8.08
C ALA A 236 -10.28 5.49 -7.57
N SER A 237 -10.97 6.58 -7.93
CA SER A 237 -10.64 7.93 -7.48
C SER A 237 -10.84 8.09 -5.97
N ASN A 238 -11.87 7.44 -5.39
CA ASN A 238 -12.12 7.45 -3.95
C ASN A 238 -10.98 6.76 -3.18
N VAL A 239 -10.52 5.61 -3.66
CA VAL A 239 -9.37 4.92 -3.06
C VAL A 239 -8.08 5.74 -3.24
N SER A 240 -7.86 6.31 -4.43
CA SER A 240 -6.71 7.18 -4.69
C SER A 240 -6.69 8.44 -3.85
N TYR A 241 -7.86 8.99 -3.49
CA TYR A 241 -7.97 10.08 -2.52
C TYR A 241 -7.39 9.68 -1.16
N TYR A 242 -7.80 8.54 -0.60
CA TYR A 242 -7.29 8.09 0.70
C TYR A 242 -5.79 7.76 0.64
N ASN A 243 -5.34 7.11 -0.43
CA ASN A 243 -3.90 6.89 -0.65
C ASN A 243 -3.13 8.22 -0.65
N TRP A 244 -3.63 9.26 -1.30
CA TRP A 244 -2.98 10.57 -1.22
C TRP A 244 -3.02 11.15 0.20
N ARG A 245 -4.20 11.15 0.83
CA ARG A 245 -4.43 11.75 2.16
C ARG A 245 -3.54 11.09 3.22
N MET A 246 -3.28 9.79 3.09
CA MET A 246 -2.50 9.00 4.05
C MET A 246 -1.02 8.89 3.66
N HIS A 247 -0.66 8.80 2.38
CA HIS A 247 0.72 8.55 1.95
C HIS A 247 1.53 9.81 1.63
N SER A 248 0.89 10.96 1.37
CA SER A 248 1.60 12.22 1.11
C SER A 248 2.37 12.66 2.36
N PRO A 249 3.65 13.07 2.27
CA PRO A 249 4.38 13.59 3.42
C PRO A 249 3.69 14.77 4.11
N THR A 250 2.98 15.62 3.38
CA THR A 250 2.26 16.78 3.94
C THR A 250 0.92 16.36 4.55
N SER A 251 0.10 15.61 3.79
CA SER A 251 -1.25 15.25 4.25
C SER A 251 -1.24 14.10 5.25
N GLY A 252 -0.34 13.12 5.08
CA GLY A 252 -0.19 11.95 5.94
C GLY A 252 0.13 12.29 7.39
N GLN A 253 0.85 13.40 7.63
CA GLN A 253 1.08 13.92 8.98
C GLN A 253 -0.22 14.26 9.72
N ARG A 254 -1.30 14.56 8.98
CA ARG A 254 -2.64 14.85 9.51
C ARG A 254 -3.62 13.70 9.28
N SER A 255 -3.14 12.46 9.24
CA SER A 255 -3.97 11.26 8.99
C SER A 255 -4.09 10.33 10.20
N ALA A 256 -3.73 10.78 11.41
CA ALA A 256 -3.60 9.92 12.60
C ALA A 256 -4.93 9.28 13.01
N ARG A 257 -6.06 9.96 12.74
CA ARG A 257 -7.40 9.55 13.15
C ARG A 257 -8.34 9.26 11.99
N ILE A 258 -7.82 9.05 10.78
CA ILE A 258 -8.64 8.52 9.70
C ILE A 258 -9.16 7.15 10.12
N ASN A 259 -10.46 6.89 9.93
CA ASN A 259 -11.02 5.58 10.23
C ASN A 259 -10.53 4.57 9.18
N GLN A 260 -9.52 3.83 9.57
CA GLN A 260 -8.81 2.92 8.68
C GLN A 260 -9.62 1.67 8.31
N ASP A 261 -10.57 1.24 9.13
CA ASP A 261 -11.41 0.10 8.76
C ASP A 261 -12.32 0.49 7.59
N LEU A 262 -12.87 1.70 7.61
CA LEU A 262 -13.62 2.26 6.48
C LEU A 262 -12.77 2.35 5.21
N VAL A 263 -11.53 2.84 5.33
CA VAL A 263 -10.59 2.90 4.20
C VAL A 263 -10.31 1.51 3.64
N ASN A 264 -10.12 0.52 4.51
CA ASN A 264 -9.89 -0.85 4.10
C ASN A 264 -11.10 -1.45 3.37
N HIS A 265 -12.34 -1.15 3.80
CA HIS A 265 -13.54 -1.62 3.10
C HIS A 265 -13.65 -1.00 1.70
N LEU A 266 -13.33 0.29 1.58
CA LEU A 266 -13.30 0.98 0.30
C LEU A 266 -12.27 0.36 -0.67
N GLN A 267 -11.06 0.09 -0.16
CA GLN A 267 -10.00 -0.58 -0.90
C GLN A 267 -10.42 -1.99 -1.32
N GLN A 268 -11.05 -2.74 -0.41
CA GLN A 268 -11.58 -4.08 -0.66
C GLN A 268 -12.65 -4.07 -1.75
N ALA A 269 -13.59 -3.13 -1.70
CA ALA A 269 -14.63 -2.98 -2.71
C ALA A 269 -14.05 -2.80 -4.12
N LEU A 270 -13.10 -1.88 -4.29
CA LEU A 270 -12.42 -1.69 -5.57
C LEU A 270 -11.62 -2.94 -5.98
N TYR A 271 -10.89 -3.52 -5.03
CA TYR A 271 -10.06 -4.69 -5.30
C TYR A 271 -10.89 -5.87 -5.78
N ASP A 272 -12.06 -6.13 -5.18
CA ASP A 272 -12.95 -7.21 -5.59
C ASP A 272 -13.57 -6.96 -6.98
N VAL A 273 -13.88 -5.71 -7.33
CA VAL A 273 -14.31 -5.38 -8.70
C VAL A 273 -13.19 -5.72 -9.69
N VAL A 274 -11.95 -5.27 -9.43
CA VAL A 274 -10.80 -5.58 -10.29
C VAL A 274 -10.57 -7.09 -10.39
N ARG A 275 -10.56 -7.79 -9.26
CA ARG A 275 -10.35 -9.23 -9.17
C ARG A 275 -11.37 -10.00 -9.98
N THR A 276 -12.65 -9.73 -9.77
CA THR A 276 -13.72 -10.52 -10.37
C THR A 276 -13.86 -10.19 -11.85
N THR A 277 -13.69 -8.93 -12.28
CA THR A 277 -13.65 -8.58 -13.71
C THR A 277 -12.52 -9.30 -14.44
N MET A 278 -11.33 -9.42 -13.82
CA MET A 278 -10.21 -10.18 -14.42
C MET A 278 -10.50 -11.68 -14.52
N LYS A 279 -11.17 -12.27 -13.51
CA LYS A 279 -11.39 -13.73 -13.42
C LYS A 279 -12.60 -14.20 -14.22
N GLU A 280 -13.73 -13.51 -14.12
CA GLU A 280 -15.03 -14.01 -14.61
C GLU A 280 -15.47 -13.39 -15.94
N LYS A 281 -14.86 -12.27 -16.36
CA LYS A 281 -15.06 -11.53 -17.62
C LYS A 281 -16.50 -11.14 -17.98
N GLU A 282 -17.41 -12.11 -18.16
CA GLU A 282 -18.77 -11.91 -18.64
C GLU A 282 -19.81 -11.75 -17.51
N ARG A 283 -19.53 -12.24 -16.29
CA ARG A 283 -20.51 -12.29 -15.19
C ARG A 283 -20.06 -11.74 -13.85
N TRP A 284 -18.94 -11.01 -13.85
CA TRP A 284 -18.30 -10.53 -12.63
C TRP A 284 -19.21 -9.71 -11.70
N HIS A 285 -20.22 -9.04 -12.25
CA HIS A 285 -21.20 -8.25 -11.49
C HIS A 285 -22.19 -9.09 -10.65
N ASN A 286 -22.17 -10.42 -10.79
CA ASN A 286 -23.00 -11.33 -10.01
C ASN A 286 -22.27 -11.93 -8.79
N ASP A 287 -21.03 -11.50 -8.52
CA ASP A 287 -20.27 -11.98 -7.37
C ASP A 287 -20.94 -11.53 -6.05
N PRO A 288 -21.36 -12.47 -5.17
CA PRO A 288 -21.99 -12.13 -3.89
C PRO A 288 -21.16 -11.18 -3.02
N VAL A 289 -19.83 -11.18 -3.18
CA VAL A 289 -18.93 -10.29 -2.44
C VAL A 289 -19.20 -8.81 -2.76
N HIS A 290 -19.60 -8.48 -4.00
CA HIS A 290 -19.93 -7.09 -4.35
C HIS A 290 -21.19 -6.60 -3.62
N GLY A 291 -22.21 -7.45 -3.49
CA GLY A 291 -23.41 -7.14 -2.71
C GLY A 291 -23.09 -6.91 -1.23
N ALA A 292 -22.24 -7.76 -0.64
CA ALA A 292 -21.79 -7.61 0.74
C ALA A 292 -20.98 -6.31 0.96
N ASN A 293 -20.08 -5.99 0.03
CA ASN A 293 -19.31 -4.74 0.07
C ASN A 293 -20.21 -3.51 -0.07
N LEU A 294 -21.22 -3.55 -0.96
CA LEU A 294 -22.17 -2.46 -1.14
C LEU A 294 -22.98 -2.21 0.14
N LEU A 295 -23.53 -3.27 0.74
CA LEU A 295 -24.28 -3.17 1.98
C LEU A 295 -23.42 -2.53 3.08
N ARG A 296 -22.18 -3.01 3.24
CA ARG A 296 -21.25 -2.48 4.24
C ARG A 296 -20.91 -1.01 3.99
N LEU A 297 -20.67 -0.61 2.74
CA LEU A 297 -20.42 0.80 2.39
C LEU A 297 -21.63 1.69 2.70
N PHE A 298 -22.87 1.19 2.52
CA PHE A 298 -24.07 1.93 2.94
C PHE A 298 -24.18 2.07 4.46
N GLU A 299 -23.85 1.02 5.22
CA GLU A 299 -23.77 1.10 6.68
C GLU A 299 -22.72 2.13 7.10
N ASP A 300 -21.51 2.05 6.55
CA ASP A 300 -20.40 2.97 6.81
C ASP A 300 -20.78 4.42 6.49
N THR A 301 -21.49 4.63 5.38
CA THR A 301 -22.04 5.94 4.98
C THR A 301 -23.01 6.46 6.04
N LYS A 302 -23.99 5.65 6.45
CA LYS A 302 -24.96 6.02 7.50
C LYS A 302 -24.28 6.42 8.80
N HIS A 303 -23.26 5.67 9.24
CA HIS A 303 -22.50 5.99 10.45
C HIS A 303 -21.66 7.27 10.31
N SER A 304 -21.30 7.64 9.08
CA SER A 304 -20.55 8.87 8.78
C SER A 304 -21.43 10.14 8.67
N GLY A 305 -22.75 10.02 8.83
CA GLY A 305 -23.69 11.16 8.78
C GLY A 305 -24.13 11.57 7.38
N TRP A 306 -23.68 10.86 6.34
CA TRP A 306 -24.11 11.03 4.95
C TRP A 306 -25.02 9.86 4.56
N THR A 307 -26.02 10.05 3.68
CA THR A 307 -26.92 8.97 3.26
C THR A 307 -26.92 8.80 1.75
N VAL A 308 -26.68 7.58 1.28
CA VAL A 308 -26.94 7.15 -0.11
C VAL A 308 -28.16 6.24 -0.09
N ASN A 309 -29.00 6.30 -1.13
CA ASN A 309 -30.19 5.47 -1.22
C ASN A 309 -29.82 3.98 -1.38
N GLY A 310 -29.91 3.23 -0.28
CA GLY A 310 -29.51 1.82 -0.17
C GLY A 310 -30.57 0.79 -0.56
N ASP A 311 -31.76 1.21 -0.98
CA ASP A 311 -32.91 0.32 -1.25
C ASP A 311 -32.65 -0.70 -2.38
N LYS A 312 -31.57 -0.50 -3.16
CA LYS A 312 -31.13 -1.42 -4.21
C LYS A 312 -30.23 -2.56 -3.71
N ALA A 313 -29.48 -2.40 -2.62
CA ALA A 313 -28.56 -3.43 -2.12
C ALA A 313 -29.27 -4.61 -1.43
N ASN A 314 -30.43 -4.36 -0.83
CA ASN A 314 -31.16 -5.37 -0.05
C ASN A 314 -32.00 -6.34 -0.91
N LYS A 315 -31.93 -6.25 -2.24
CA LYS A 315 -32.63 -7.18 -3.13
C LYS A 315 -31.72 -8.36 -3.48
N ASN A 316 -31.59 -9.28 -2.54
CA ASN A 316 -31.30 -10.67 -2.89
C ASN A 316 -32.45 -11.17 -3.78
N LYS A 317 -32.18 -11.47 -5.05
CA LYS A 317 -33.05 -12.28 -5.90
C LYS A 317 -32.57 -13.72 -5.89
#